data_AF-D7T7E5-F1
#
_entry.id   AF-D7T7E5-F1
#
_cell.length_a   1.000
_cell.length_b   1.000
_cell.length_c   1.000
_cell.angle_alpha   90.00
_cell.angle_beta   90.00
_cell.angle_gamma   90.00
#
_symmetry.space_group_name_H-M   'P 1'
#
loop_
_entity.id
_entity.type
_entity.pdbx_description
1 polymer ?
#
loop_
_entity_poly.entity_id
_entity_poly.type
_entity_poly.pdbx_seq_one_letter_code
_entity_poly.pdbx_strand_id
1 'polypeptide(L)'
;MAHQGEVKAVVTSVIPLPPQEEKELKETLQDIIGHGKKVKLEQRLIPVFLVEFDQKMFDMSIKTRAREMERFLRDPINFDSL
;
A
#
# COMPACT_ATOMS: atom_id res chain seq x y z
N MET A 1 4.31 -8.44 18.54
CA MET A 1 3.22 -7.47 18.78
C MET A 1 1.95 -8.02 18.15
N ALA A 2 1.27 -8.93 18.85
CA ALA A 2 0.00 -9.50 18.41
C ALA A 2 -0.77 -9.83 19.69
N HIS A 3 -1.55 -8.87 20.17
CA HIS A 3 -2.55 -9.12 21.19
C HIS A 3 -3.89 -8.85 20.53
N GLN A 4 -4.70 -9.92 20.45
CA GLN A 4 -6.11 -9.93 20.07
C GLN A 4 -6.45 -9.45 18.67
N GLY A 5 -6.09 -10.22 17.63
CA GLY A 5 -6.74 -10.12 16.32
C GLY A 5 -6.65 -8.77 15.59
N GLU A 6 -5.97 -7.75 16.11
CA GLU A 6 -5.86 -6.46 15.43
C GLU A 6 -4.55 -6.37 14.65
N VAL A 7 -4.65 -5.97 13.38
CA VAL A 7 -3.51 -5.64 12.52
C VAL A 7 -3.47 -4.13 12.36
N LYS A 8 -2.38 -3.53 12.83
CA LYS A 8 -2.11 -2.12 12.64
C LYS A 8 -1.59 -1.89 11.22
N ALA A 9 -2.21 -0.96 10.50
CA ALA A 9 -1.78 -0.49 9.20
C ALA A 9 -1.42 1.00 9.31
N VAL A 10 -0.20 1.37 8.92
CA VAL A 10 0.25 2.77 8.95
C VAL A 10 0.36 3.27 7.52
N VAL A 11 -0.46 4.26 7.19
CA VAL A 11 -0.42 4.97 5.92
C VAL A 11 0.34 6.27 6.15
N THR A 12 1.36 6.46 5.35
CA THR A 12 2.21 7.63 5.43
C THR A 12 2.05 8.40 4.13
N SER A 13 1.68 9.67 4.16
CA SER A 13 1.38 10.45 2.96
C SER A 13 1.75 11.92 3.09
N VAL A 14 1.88 12.64 1.97
CA VAL A 14 2.14 14.08 1.97
C VAL A 14 0.88 14.89 2.29
N ILE A 15 -0.27 14.37 1.86
CA ILE A 15 -1.60 14.94 2.03
C ILE A 15 -2.47 13.87 2.70
N PRO A 16 -3.36 14.22 3.65
CA PRO A 16 -4.29 13.25 4.24
C PRO A 16 -5.07 12.51 3.15
N LEU A 17 -5.27 11.20 3.33
CA LEU A 17 -6.14 10.47 2.43
C LEU A 17 -7.57 11.03 2.56
N PRO A 18 -8.26 11.33 1.45
CA PRO A 18 -9.69 11.61 1.47
C PRO A 18 -10.47 10.48 2.16
N PRO A 19 -11.57 10.79 2.88
CA PRO A 19 -12.30 9.78 3.66
C PRO A 19 -12.79 8.57 2.84
N GLN A 20 -13.12 8.80 1.56
CA GLN A 20 -13.52 7.73 0.66
C GLN A 20 -12.36 6.79 0.34
N GLU A 21 -11.21 7.34 -0.05
CA GLU A 21 -10.00 6.55 -0.34
C GLU A 21 -9.51 5.81 0.91
N GLU A 22 -9.61 6.45 2.08
CA GLU A 22 -9.28 5.83 3.37
C GLU A 22 -10.16 4.61 3.65
N LYS A 23 -11.47 4.73 3.39
CA LYS A 23 -12.43 3.64 3.56
C LYS A 23 -12.12 2.49 2.59
N GLU A 24 -11.92 2.78 1.31
CA GLU A 24 -11.62 1.79 0.28
C GLU A 24 -10.30 1.04 0.58
N LEU A 25 -9.26 1.76 1.02
CA LEU A 25 -8.00 1.16 1.44
C LEU A 25 -8.17 0.24 2.65
N LYS A 26 -8.95 0.68 3.65
CA LYS A 26 -9.22 -0.13 4.85
C LYS A 26 -10.00 -1.41 4.51
N GLU A 27 -11.00 -1.32 3.65
CA GLU A 27 -11.77 -2.48 3.16
C GLU A 27 -10.86 -3.46 2.41
N THR A 28 -10.03 -2.96 1.50
CA THR A 28 -9.05 -3.77 0.76
C THR A 28 -8.08 -4.50 1.70
N LEU A 29 -7.53 -3.81 2.69
CA LEU A 29 -6.62 -4.41 3.67
C LEU A 29 -7.34 -5.45 4.54
N GLN A 30 -8.61 -5.20 4.88
CA GLN A 30 -9.44 -6.13 5.65
C GLN A 30 -9.71 -7.43 4.90
N ASP A 31 -9.94 -7.35 3.58
CA ASP A 31 -10.12 -8.52 2.72
C ASP A 31 -8.83 -9.33 2.58
N ILE A 32 -7.67 -8.67 2.43
CA ILE A 32 -6.35 -9.32 2.33
C ILE A 32 -6.01 -10.08 3.62
N ILE A 33 -6.35 -9.52 4.78
CA ILE A 33 -5.99 -10.07 6.09
C ILE A 33 -7.00 -11.15 6.55
N GLY A 34 -8.24 -11.11 6.05
CA GLY A 34 -9.29 -12.11 6.29
C GLY A 34 -10.14 -11.86 7.54
N HIS A 35 -11.24 -12.61 7.66
CA HIS A 35 -12.34 -12.36 8.62
C HIS A 35 -12.04 -12.64 10.11
N GLY A 36 -10.80 -13.03 10.45
CA GLY A 36 -10.39 -13.32 11.84
C GLY A 36 -9.58 -12.20 12.50
N LYS A 37 -9.26 -11.13 11.76
CA LYS A 37 -8.47 -10.02 12.27
C LYS A 37 -9.08 -8.69 11.85
N LYS A 38 -8.86 -7.62 12.60
CA LYS A 38 -9.41 -6.28 12.34
C LYS A 38 -8.30 -5.30 11.98
N VAL A 39 -8.50 -4.54 10.90
CA VAL A 39 -7.54 -3.51 10.48
C VAL A 39 -7.76 -2.21 11.24
N LYS A 40 -6.70 -1.71 11.87
CA LYS A 40 -6.63 -0.37 12.44
C LYS A 40 -5.70 0.49 11.59
N LEU A 41 -6.28 1.36 10.77
CA LEU A 41 -5.55 2.30 9.93
C LEU A 41 -5.14 3.52 10.76
N GLU A 42 -3.87 3.92 10.66
CA GLU A 42 -3.34 5.15 11.23
C GLU A 42 -2.64 5.95 10.13
N GLN A 43 -2.89 7.27 10.06
CA GLN A 43 -2.24 8.15 9.08
C GLN A 43 -1.06 8.90 9.71
N ARG A 44 0.02 9.08 8.94
CA ARG A 44 1.18 9.93 9.27
C ARG A 44 1.49 10.85 8.10
N LEU A 45 1.80 12.10 8.39
CA LEU A 45 2.12 13.10 7.37
C LEU A 45 3.64 13.34 7.32
N ILE A 46 4.32 12.75 6.32
CA ILE A 46 5.76 12.96 6.02
C ILE A 46 5.95 12.92 4.48
N PRO A 47 7.08 13.41 3.90
CA PRO A 47 7.23 13.57 2.45
C PRO A 47 7.51 12.24 1.70
N VAL A 48 6.92 11.13 2.12
CA VAL A 48 7.06 9.80 1.52
C VAL A 48 5.70 9.08 1.56
N PHE A 49 5.34 8.31 0.53
CA PHE A 49 4.11 7.52 0.52
C PHE A 49 4.38 6.04 0.80
N LEU A 50 4.04 5.57 2.01
CA LEU A 50 4.32 4.20 2.49
C LEU A 50 3.08 3.58 3.10
N VAL A 51 2.88 2.28 2.87
CA VAL A 51 1.87 1.46 3.55
C VAL A 51 2.57 0.32 4.27
N GLU A 52 2.47 0.30 5.60
CA GLU A 52 3.02 -0.78 6.44
C GLU A 52 1.88 -1.58 7.07
N PHE A 53 1.86 -2.91 6.88
CA PHE A 53 0.90 -3.82 7.55
C PHE A 53 1.48 -5.24 7.64
N ASP A 54 1.21 -5.96 8.73
CA ASP A 54 1.61 -7.38 8.92
C ASP A 54 3.09 -7.67 8.59
N GLN A 55 4.01 -6.83 9.07
CA GLN A 55 5.46 -6.86 8.76
C GLN A 55 5.84 -6.64 7.29
N LYS A 56 4.88 -6.32 6.43
CA LYS A 56 5.10 -5.91 5.04
C LYS A 56 5.15 -4.39 4.95
N MET A 57 6.06 -3.90 4.12
CA MET A 57 6.19 -2.47 3.81
C MET A 57 6.12 -2.29 2.31
N PHE A 58 5.17 -1.47 1.86
CA PHE A 58 4.98 -1.13 0.46
C PHE A 58 5.29 0.34 0.26
N ASP A 59 6.33 0.63 -0.52
CA ASP A 59 6.62 1.97 -1.00
C ASP A 59 5.81 2.25 -2.26
N MET A 60 4.77 3.06 -2.10
CA MET A 60 3.85 3.40 -3.17
C MET A 60 4.13 4.81 -3.72
N SER A 61 5.28 5.40 -3.38
CA SER A 61 5.68 6.74 -3.81
C SER A 61 5.75 6.85 -5.33
N ILE A 62 5.36 8.01 -5.87
CA ILE A 62 5.39 8.30 -7.31
C ILE A 62 6.77 8.02 -7.90
N LYS A 63 7.84 8.38 -7.18
CA LYS A 63 9.23 8.12 -7.60
C LYS A 63 9.51 6.62 -7.80
N THR A 64 9.00 5.79 -6.90
CA THR A 64 9.19 4.33 -6.94
C THR A 64 8.39 3.73 -8.10
N ARG A 65 7.11 4.12 -8.24
CA ARG A 65 6.26 3.69 -9.38
C ARG A 65 6.82 4.15 -10.73
N ALA A 66 7.34 5.37 -10.83
CA ALA A 66 7.95 5.88 -12.06
C ALA A 66 9.19 5.07 -12.46
N ARG A 67 10.01 4.67 -11.48
CA ARG A 67 11.18 3.81 -11.71
C ARG A 67 10.78 2.40 -12.14
N GLU A 68 9.74 1.82 -11.54
CA GLU A 68 9.20 0.52 -11.96
C GLU A 68 8.66 0.57 -13.39
N MET A 69 7.93 1.63 -13.75
CA MET A 69 7.46 1.86 -15.10
C MET A 69 8.62 2.03 -16.10
N GLU A 70 9.64 2.80 -15.73
CA GLU A 70 10.84 2.95 -16.58
C GLU A 70 11.51 1.60 -16.84
N ARG A 71 11.63 0.74 -15.83
CA ARG A 71 12.14 -0.63 -16.01
C ARG A 71 11.26 -1.43 -16.95
N PHE A 72 9.95 -1.45 -16.70
CA PHE A 72 8.98 -2.16 -17.53
C PHE A 72 9.04 -1.74 -19.01
N LEU A 73 9.20 -0.44 -19.29
CA LEU A 73 9.28 0.08 -20.67
C LEU A 73 10.65 -0.15 -21.32
N ARG A 74 11.72 -0.30 -20.53
CA ARG A 74 13.08 -0.59 -21.00
C ARG A 74 13.32 -2.08 -21.19
N ASP A 75 12.54 -2.93 -20.52
CA ASP A 75 12.57 -4.37 -20.76
C ASP A 75 12.19 -4.61 -22.23
N PRO A 76 12.99 -5.36 -22.99
CA PRO A 76 12.74 -5.59 -24.40
C PRO A 76 11.36 -6.22 -24.56
N ILE A 77 10.45 -5.48 -25.19
CA ILE A 77 9.14 -5.99 -25.58
C ILE A 77 9.41 -7.13 -26.55
N ASN A 78 9.14 -8.37 -26.12
CA ASN A 78 9.35 -9.55 -26.93
C ASN A 78 8.22 -9.63 -27.96
N PHE A 79 8.40 -8.94 -29.09
CA PHE A 79 7.42 -8.83 -30.18
C PHE A 79 7.11 -10.19 -30.84
N ASP A 80 7.86 -11.25 -30.53
CA ASP A 80 7.64 -12.62 -31.04
C ASP A 80 6.39 -13.32 -30.45
N SER A 81 5.64 -12.64 -29.58
CA SER A 81 4.45 -13.19 -28.91
C SER A 81 3.13 -12.47 -29.26
N LEU A 82 3.13 -11.63 -30.30
CA LEU A 82 1.95 -10.94 -30.86
C LEU A 82 1.41 -11.62 -32.11
#